data_AF-V8GA19-F1
#
_entry.id   AF-V8GA19-F1
#
_cell.length_a   1.000
_cell.length_b   1.000
_cell.length_c   1.000
_cell.angle_alpha   90.00
_cell.angle_beta   90.00
_cell.angle_gamma   90.00
#
_symmetry.space_group_name_H-M   'P 1'
#
loop_
_entity.id
_entity.type
_entity.pdbx_description
1 polymer ?
#
loop_
_entity_poly.entity_id
_entity_poly.type
_entity_poly.pdbx_seq_one_letter_code
_entity_poly.pdbx_strand_id
1 'polypeptide(L)'
;MLAIVLGILMGVGVSLQTVINSRLRGYLMSPLLASVVSFTVGSTFLALMLLFNNEHVFPTEELLQTAPKHIWIGGFLGAIWITGNIFLFQRLGAVQTAIFPILGQIISSVLIDHFGWLGVNIKEITSLKILGLTLVVAGILVSITLPFNKAKLVTPTHEQLDKNESSSWTIWLWRLFGISGGIVIAVQSPINTQLSHYLGSPIQASFTSFFIGMIVLMIVYPFTDKKLTAITRLYEPNRPWWIWMGGVLGGCFVMLSVILVPWIGVSQMLVLVLLGQLSGSLCVDTLGWFGVPKKKILMPQLIGIMMLVVGVVIIRLI
;
A
#
# COMPACT_ATOMS: atom_id res chain seq x y z
N MET A 1 8.39 4.95 22.53
CA MET A 1 8.42 6.10 21.60
C MET A 1 8.99 5.74 20.23
N LEU A 2 10.10 5.00 20.13
CA LEU A 2 10.70 4.62 18.84
C LEU A 2 9.72 3.89 17.89
N ALA A 3 8.97 2.89 18.36
CA ALA A 3 8.00 2.16 17.54
C ALA A 3 6.89 3.04 16.94
N ILE A 4 6.47 4.09 17.68
CA ILE A 4 5.48 5.07 17.21
C ILE A 4 6.04 5.85 16.03
N VAL A 5 7.26 6.37 16.18
CA VAL A 5 7.95 7.13 15.14
C VAL A 5 8.18 6.25 13.90
N LEU A 6 8.66 5.02 14.09
CA LEU A 6 8.86 4.08 12.97
C LEU A 6 7.55 3.77 12.25
N GLY A 7 6.45 3.53 12.97
CA GLY A 7 5.15 3.28 12.33
C GLY A 7 4.65 4.46 11.48
N ILE A 8 4.84 5.70 11.94
CA ILE A 8 4.50 6.89 11.16
C ILE A 8 5.42 7.03 9.95
N LEU A 9 6.74 6.85 10.12
CA LEU A 9 7.70 6.91 9.02
C LEU A 9 7.45 5.84 7.97
N MET A 10 7.06 4.63 8.38
CA MET A 10 6.62 3.58 7.46
C MET A 10 5.42 4.03 6.62
N GLY A 11 4.44 4.66 7.26
CA GLY A 11 3.28 5.21 6.55
C GLY A 11 3.67 6.25 5.51
N VAL A 12 4.52 7.21 5.90
CA VAL A 12 5.07 8.19 4.95
C VAL A 12 5.80 7.48 3.82
N GLY A 13 6.63 6.49 4.14
CA GLY A 13 7.36 5.65 3.20
C GLY A 13 6.46 4.98 2.17
N VAL A 14 5.30 4.44 2.57
CA VAL A 14 4.32 3.84 1.64
C VAL A 14 3.76 4.88 0.67
N SER A 15 3.45 6.08 1.14
CA SER A 15 2.98 7.16 0.27
C SER A 15 4.06 7.60 -0.72
N LEU A 16 5.30 7.76 -0.27
CA LEU A 16 6.43 8.10 -1.15
C LEU A 16 6.72 6.98 -2.15
N GLN A 17 6.72 5.72 -1.71
CA GLN A 17 6.86 4.54 -2.56
C GLN A 17 5.83 4.54 -3.69
N THR A 18 4.57 4.84 -3.37
CA THR A 18 3.47 4.88 -4.35
C THR A 18 3.75 5.89 -5.46
N VAL A 19 4.21 7.09 -5.09
CA VAL A 19 4.56 8.16 -6.03
C VAL A 19 5.78 7.79 -6.87
N ILE A 20 6.83 7.29 -6.22
CA ILE A 20 8.09 6.91 -6.87
C ILE A 20 7.84 5.79 -7.90
N ASN A 21 7.11 4.75 -7.52
CA ASN A 21 6.75 3.65 -8.42
C ASN A 21 5.85 4.12 -9.57
N SER A 22 4.97 5.09 -9.31
CA SER A 22 4.16 5.74 -10.35
C SER A 22 4.98 6.55 -11.35
N ARG A 23 6.06 7.21 -10.87
CA ARG A 23 7.01 7.92 -11.74
C ARG A 23 7.88 6.96 -12.54
N LEU A 24 8.36 5.90 -11.90
CA LEU A 24 9.09 4.82 -12.56
C LEU A 24 8.26 4.21 -13.69
N ARG A 25 6.96 3.98 -13.46
CA ARG A 25 6.00 3.57 -14.49
C ARG A 25 5.86 4.59 -15.63
N GLY A 26 6.00 5.89 -15.35
CA GLY A 26 6.00 6.93 -16.38
C GLY A 26 7.20 6.80 -17.35
N TYR A 27 8.38 6.51 -16.83
CA TYR A 27 9.58 6.28 -17.67
C TYR A 27 9.50 4.96 -18.45
N LEU A 28 9.04 3.91 -17.79
CA LEU A 28 8.94 2.56 -18.38
C LEU A 28 7.70 2.37 -19.26
N MET A 29 6.73 3.28 -19.19
CA MET A 29 5.40 3.17 -19.80
C MET A 29 4.67 1.86 -19.46
N SER A 30 5.05 1.20 -18.37
CA SER A 30 4.52 -0.10 -17.95
C SER A 30 4.48 -0.23 -16.42
N PRO A 31 3.29 -0.44 -15.81
CA PRO A 31 3.15 -0.62 -14.37
C PRO A 31 3.70 -1.95 -13.89
N LEU A 32 3.54 -3.03 -14.66
CA LEU A 32 4.16 -4.32 -14.32
C LEU A 32 5.69 -4.19 -14.35
N LEU A 33 6.27 -3.55 -15.37
CA LEU A 33 7.73 -3.39 -15.44
C LEU A 33 8.27 -2.52 -14.30
N ALA A 34 7.56 -1.45 -13.93
CA ALA A 34 7.91 -0.65 -12.75
C ALA A 34 7.85 -1.48 -11.47
N SER A 35 6.89 -2.39 -11.36
CA SER A 35 6.80 -3.31 -10.23
C SER A 35 7.92 -4.33 -10.26
N VAL A 36 8.27 -4.92 -11.42
CA VAL A 36 9.45 -5.80 -11.57
C VAL A 36 10.70 -5.08 -11.05
N VAL A 37 10.98 -3.87 -11.53
CA VAL A 37 12.14 -3.08 -11.09
C VAL A 37 12.08 -2.80 -9.58
N SER A 38 10.94 -2.37 -9.05
CA SER A 38 10.76 -2.11 -7.61
C SER A 38 11.00 -3.38 -6.78
N PHE A 39 10.48 -4.53 -7.20
CA PHE A 39 10.66 -5.80 -6.49
C PHE A 39 12.08 -6.32 -6.60
N THR A 40 12.76 -6.14 -7.74
CA THR A 40 14.17 -6.47 -7.90
C THR A 40 15.03 -5.63 -6.97
N VAL A 41 14.86 -4.30 -6.96
CA VAL A 41 15.63 -3.43 -6.05
C VAL A 41 15.35 -3.76 -4.59
N GLY A 42 14.08 -3.99 -4.22
CA GLY A 42 13.71 -4.38 -2.86
C GLY A 42 14.30 -5.73 -2.45
N SER A 43 14.28 -6.73 -3.35
CA SER A 43 14.90 -8.04 -3.12
C SER A 43 16.41 -7.92 -2.96
N THR A 44 17.09 -7.13 -3.81
CA THR A 44 18.53 -6.89 -3.71
C THR A 44 18.88 -6.20 -2.39
N PHE A 45 18.12 -5.16 -2.01
CA PHE A 45 18.32 -4.47 -0.72
C PHE A 45 18.20 -5.43 0.47
N LEU A 46 17.15 -6.26 0.50
CA LEU A 46 16.94 -7.24 1.57
C LEU A 46 17.97 -8.37 1.56
N ALA A 47 18.41 -8.81 0.37
CA ALA A 47 19.50 -9.78 0.24
C ALA A 47 20.82 -9.23 0.79
N LEU A 48 21.14 -7.97 0.50
CA LEU A 48 22.31 -7.32 1.08
C LEU A 48 22.21 -7.25 2.61
N MET A 49 21.04 -6.89 3.16
CA MET A 49 20.80 -6.90 4.62
C MET A 49 21.03 -8.28 5.24
N LEU A 50 20.58 -9.35 4.58
CA LEU A 50 20.82 -10.73 5.02
C LEU A 50 22.33 -11.05 5.06
N LEU A 51 23.04 -10.71 3.99
CA LEU A 51 24.49 -10.94 3.91
C LEU A 51 25.25 -10.12 4.97
N PHE A 52 24.88 -8.86 5.19
CA PHE A 52 25.48 -8.02 6.23
C PHE A 52 25.25 -8.56 7.64
N ASN A 53 24.12 -9.23 7.88
CA ASN A 53 23.80 -9.85 9.17
C ASN A 53 24.28 -11.30 9.31
N ASN A 54 24.97 -11.85 8.30
CA ASN A 54 25.37 -13.26 8.23
C ASN A 54 24.18 -14.24 8.33
N GLU A 55 23.03 -13.87 7.80
CA GLU A 55 21.83 -14.71 7.76
C GLU A 55 21.73 -15.49 6.43
N HIS A 56 21.10 -16.66 6.46
CA HIS A 56 20.88 -17.46 5.25
C HIS A 56 19.87 -16.80 4.31
N VAL A 57 20.20 -16.74 3.02
CA VAL A 57 19.32 -16.15 2.00
C VAL A 57 18.08 -17.01 1.74
N PHE A 58 18.28 -18.32 1.66
CA PHE A 58 17.21 -19.26 1.34
C PHE A 58 16.76 -20.04 2.59
N PRO A 59 15.46 -20.36 2.69
CA PRO A 59 14.94 -21.27 3.70
C PRO A 59 15.63 -22.63 3.64
N THR A 60 15.70 -23.33 4.77
CA THR A 60 16.17 -24.73 4.81
C THR A 60 15.18 -25.65 4.10
N GLU A 61 15.69 -26.76 3.54
CA GLU A 61 14.86 -27.75 2.84
C GLU A 61 13.77 -28.35 3.74
N GLU A 62 14.10 -28.62 5.00
CA GLU A 62 13.16 -29.09 6.01
C GLU A 62 11.95 -28.14 6.17
N LEU A 63 12.21 -26.84 6.17
CA LEU A 63 11.17 -25.82 6.34
C LEU A 63 10.29 -25.70 5.10
N LEU A 64 10.86 -25.89 3.90
CA LEU A 64 10.08 -25.94 2.66
C LEU A 64 9.07 -27.11 2.64
N GLN A 65 9.40 -28.22 3.30
CA GLN A 65 8.55 -29.42 3.34
C GLN A 65 7.52 -29.38 4.47
N THR A 66 7.85 -28.77 5.61
CA THR A 66 7.03 -28.80 6.83
C THR A 66 6.15 -27.56 7.00
N ALA A 67 6.55 -26.40 6.45
CA ALA A 67 5.84 -25.16 6.69
C ALA A 67 4.47 -25.11 5.95
N PRO A 68 3.44 -24.52 6.57
CA PRO A 68 2.12 -24.40 5.94
C PRO A 68 2.16 -23.64 4.62
N LYS A 69 1.54 -24.17 3.56
CA LYS A 69 1.64 -23.61 2.20
C LYS A 69 1.17 -22.15 2.08
N HIS A 70 0.23 -21.72 2.91
CA HIS A 70 -0.33 -20.37 2.84
C HIS A 70 0.66 -19.27 3.24
N ILE A 71 1.72 -19.57 4.00
CA ILE A 71 2.66 -18.53 4.46
C ILE A 71 3.51 -17.97 3.32
N TRP A 72 3.61 -18.69 2.19
CA TRP A 72 4.44 -18.32 1.04
C TRP A 72 3.74 -17.36 0.06
N ILE A 73 2.43 -17.15 0.18
CA ILE A 73 1.67 -16.33 -0.77
C ILE A 73 1.86 -14.82 -0.56
N GLY A 74 2.51 -14.41 0.54
CA GLY A 74 2.71 -13.00 0.89
C GLY A 74 3.36 -12.19 -0.22
N GLY A 75 4.34 -12.76 -0.92
CA GLY A 75 4.99 -12.12 -2.07
C GLY A 75 4.07 -11.91 -3.27
N PHE A 76 3.25 -12.90 -3.59
CA PHE A 76 2.24 -12.83 -4.66
C PHE A 76 1.20 -11.74 -4.38
N LEU A 77 0.67 -11.69 -3.14
CA LEU A 77 -0.26 -10.66 -2.71
C LEU A 77 0.35 -9.26 -2.80
N GLY A 78 1.62 -9.12 -2.38
CA GLY A 78 2.38 -7.88 -2.49
C GLY A 78 2.56 -7.41 -3.93
N ALA A 79 2.84 -8.34 -4.86
CA ALA A 79 3.00 -8.03 -6.27
C ALA A 79 1.70 -7.49 -6.90
N ILE A 80 0.56 -8.12 -6.58
CA ILE A 80 -0.77 -7.64 -7.00
C ILE A 80 -1.00 -6.24 -6.44
N TRP A 81 -0.78 -6.04 -5.14
CA TRP A 81 -1.05 -4.78 -4.49
C TRP A 81 -0.19 -3.64 -5.04
N ILE A 82 1.14 -3.79 -5.08
CA ILE A 82 2.04 -2.73 -5.54
C ILE A 82 1.75 -2.36 -7.00
N THR A 83 1.51 -3.35 -7.87
CA THR A 83 1.15 -3.09 -9.27
C THR A 83 -0.20 -2.37 -9.36
N GLY A 84 -1.20 -2.84 -8.60
CA GLY A 84 -2.53 -2.22 -8.51
C GLY A 84 -2.48 -0.78 -8.00
N ASN A 85 -1.65 -0.51 -6.99
CA ASN A 85 -1.48 0.79 -6.38
C ASN A 85 -0.90 1.83 -7.36
N ILE A 86 0.00 1.40 -8.27
CA ILE A 86 0.48 2.24 -9.38
C ILE A 86 -0.68 2.65 -10.31
N PHE A 87 -1.60 1.73 -10.63
CA PHE A 87 -2.78 2.06 -11.43
C PHE A 87 -3.72 3.02 -10.68
N LEU A 88 -3.97 2.76 -9.39
CA LEU A 88 -4.82 3.59 -8.55
C LEU A 88 -4.33 5.03 -8.50
N PHE A 89 -3.02 5.24 -8.28
CA PHE A 89 -2.43 6.57 -8.17
C PHE A 89 -2.71 7.44 -9.40
N GLN A 90 -2.60 6.87 -10.60
CA GLN A 90 -2.80 7.59 -11.85
C GLN A 90 -4.26 7.99 -12.09
N ARG A 91 -5.20 7.27 -11.48
CA ARG A 91 -6.64 7.46 -11.68
C ARG A 91 -7.28 8.31 -10.57
N LEU A 92 -6.83 8.13 -9.33
CA LEU A 92 -7.45 8.73 -8.15
C LEU A 92 -6.59 9.85 -7.52
N GLY A 93 -5.27 9.85 -7.73
CA GLY A 93 -4.33 10.75 -7.08
C GLY A 93 -3.94 10.32 -5.65
N ALA A 94 -2.92 10.97 -5.07
CA ALA A 94 -2.25 10.51 -3.86
C ALA A 94 -3.19 10.26 -2.67
N VAL A 95 -4.03 11.24 -2.33
CA VAL A 95 -4.90 11.14 -1.15
C VAL A 95 -5.93 10.03 -1.28
N GLN A 96 -6.65 9.93 -2.41
CA GLN A 96 -7.64 8.86 -2.61
C GLN A 96 -6.98 7.48 -2.69
N THR A 97 -5.80 7.39 -3.31
CA THR A 97 -5.02 6.15 -3.37
C THR A 97 -4.51 5.70 -2.00
N ALA A 98 -4.35 6.59 -1.04
CA ALA A 98 -4.15 6.21 0.36
C ALA A 98 -5.48 5.81 1.01
N ILE A 99 -6.53 6.63 0.93
CA ILE A 99 -7.76 6.46 1.71
C ILE A 99 -8.54 5.16 1.40
N PHE A 100 -8.68 4.76 0.14
CA PHE A 100 -9.51 3.58 -0.19
C PHE A 100 -8.93 2.25 0.31
N PRO A 101 -7.62 1.99 0.15
CA PRO A 101 -6.98 0.85 0.80
C PRO A 101 -7.13 0.86 2.32
N ILE A 102 -7.11 2.03 2.95
CA ILE A 102 -7.29 2.15 4.40
C ILE A 102 -8.65 1.62 4.83
N LEU A 103 -9.71 1.98 4.09
CA LEU A 103 -11.05 1.44 4.35
C LEU A 103 -11.07 -0.09 4.26
N GLY A 104 -10.45 -0.65 3.22
CA GLY A 104 -10.33 -2.11 3.06
C GLY A 104 -9.54 -2.78 4.18
N GLN A 105 -8.44 -2.15 4.63
CA GLN A 105 -7.63 -2.65 5.74
C GLN A 105 -8.40 -2.66 7.06
N ILE A 106 -9.19 -1.61 7.33
CA ILE A 106 -9.99 -1.51 8.54
C ILE A 106 -11.10 -2.56 8.54
N ILE A 107 -11.86 -2.67 7.44
CA ILE A 107 -12.92 -3.67 7.30
C ILE A 107 -12.33 -5.08 7.45
N SER A 108 -11.28 -5.39 6.68
CA SER A 108 -10.61 -6.70 6.73
C SER A 108 -10.10 -7.00 8.13
N SER A 109 -9.47 -6.04 8.80
CA SER A 109 -8.94 -6.27 10.15
C SER A 109 -10.04 -6.48 11.18
N VAL A 110 -11.18 -5.78 11.11
CA VAL A 110 -12.31 -6.03 12.02
C VAL A 110 -12.86 -7.44 11.79
N LEU A 111 -12.96 -7.89 10.55
CA LEU A 111 -13.41 -9.25 10.22
C LEU A 111 -12.41 -10.31 10.69
N ILE A 112 -11.12 -10.11 10.43
CA ILE A 112 -10.04 -11.00 10.88
C ILE A 112 -10.04 -11.11 12.41
N ASP A 113 -10.12 -9.98 13.12
CA ASP A 113 -10.18 -9.94 14.58
C ASP A 113 -11.46 -10.61 15.10
N HIS A 114 -12.62 -10.43 14.45
CA HIS A 114 -13.89 -10.99 14.89
C HIS A 114 -13.97 -12.51 14.71
N PHE A 115 -13.48 -13.04 13.59
CA PHE A 115 -13.54 -14.46 13.29
C PHE A 115 -12.28 -15.23 13.74
N GLY A 116 -11.25 -14.55 14.24
CA GLY A 116 -9.96 -15.18 14.59
C GLY A 116 -9.23 -15.77 13.38
N TRP A 117 -9.48 -15.25 12.17
CA TRP A 117 -8.84 -15.75 10.96
C TRP A 117 -7.32 -15.61 11.05
N LEU A 118 -6.59 -16.54 10.43
CA LEU A 118 -5.11 -16.57 10.47
C LEU A 118 -4.53 -16.73 11.89
N GLY A 119 -5.29 -17.28 12.83
CA GLY A 119 -4.83 -17.59 14.18
C GLY A 119 -4.64 -16.35 15.06
N VAL A 120 -5.30 -15.23 14.74
CA VAL A 120 -5.33 -14.06 15.62
C VAL A 120 -6.33 -14.26 16.75
N ASN A 121 -6.11 -13.57 17.88
CA ASN A 121 -7.04 -13.61 19.00
C ASN A 121 -8.40 -13.02 18.61
N ILE A 122 -9.47 -13.78 18.90
CA ILE A 122 -10.85 -13.36 18.65
C ILE A 122 -11.17 -12.13 19.50
N LYS A 123 -11.69 -11.08 18.87
CA LYS A 123 -12.17 -9.86 19.53
C LYS A 123 -13.61 -9.58 19.13
N GLU A 124 -14.44 -9.27 20.11
CA GLU A 124 -15.84 -8.92 19.86
C GLU A 124 -15.98 -7.57 19.13
N ILE A 125 -17.04 -7.46 18.32
CA ILE A 125 -17.44 -6.21 17.69
C ILE A 125 -18.29 -5.43 18.70
N THR A 126 -17.70 -4.38 19.27
CA THR A 126 -18.39 -3.47 20.19
C THR A 126 -19.14 -2.39 19.43
N SER A 127 -20.14 -1.76 20.06
CA SER A 127 -20.85 -0.61 19.49
C SER A 127 -19.92 0.56 19.16
N LEU A 128 -18.82 0.71 19.91
CA LEU A 128 -17.81 1.73 19.65
C LEU A 128 -17.01 1.44 18.37
N LYS A 129 -16.72 0.16 18.05
CA LYS A 129 -16.12 -0.21 16.76
C LYS A 129 -17.05 0.12 15.58
N ILE A 130 -18.36 -0.11 15.74
CA ILE A 130 -19.35 0.27 14.72
C ILE A 130 -19.36 1.79 14.53
N LEU A 131 -19.41 2.57 15.61
CA LEU A 131 -19.33 4.03 15.56
C LEU A 131 -18.06 4.51 14.86
N GLY A 132 -16.90 3.94 15.21
CA GLY A 132 -15.63 4.27 14.57
C GLY A 132 -15.62 3.93 13.09
N LEU A 133 -16.20 2.80 12.67
CA LEU A 133 -16.32 2.42 11.26
C LEU A 133 -17.24 3.39 10.50
N THR A 134 -18.36 3.79 11.10
CA THR A 134 -19.24 4.82 10.55
C THR A 134 -18.51 6.15 10.38
N LEU A 135 -17.70 6.54 11.35
CA LEU A 135 -16.92 7.79 11.30
C LEU A 135 -15.84 7.74 10.20
N VAL A 136 -15.20 6.58 10.00
CA VAL A 136 -14.27 6.34 8.88
C VAL A 136 -15.00 6.53 7.55
N VAL A 137 -16.12 5.82 7.33
CA VAL A 137 -16.88 5.92 6.08
C VAL A 137 -17.36 7.35 5.83
N ALA A 138 -17.91 8.01 6.86
CA ALA A 138 -18.34 9.40 6.77
C ALA A 138 -17.18 10.34 6.42
N GLY A 139 -16.02 10.16 7.06
CA GLY A 139 -14.81 10.93 6.77
C GLY A 139 -14.35 10.77 5.32
N ILE A 140 -14.38 9.55 4.79
CA ILE A 140 -14.07 9.27 3.39
C ILE A 140 -15.03 10.00 2.45
N LEU A 141 -16.34 9.89 2.70
CA LEU A 141 -17.35 10.57 1.89
C LEU A 141 -17.12 12.09 1.90
N VAL A 142 -16.99 12.69 3.08
CA VAL A 142 -16.72 14.13 3.25
C VAL A 142 -15.45 14.56 2.53
N SER A 143 -14.39 13.73 2.59
CA SER A 143 -13.11 14.04 1.96
C SER A 143 -13.14 14.01 0.43
N ILE A 144 -14.18 13.41 -0.17
CA ILE A 144 -14.26 13.13 -1.60
C ILE A 144 -15.41 13.89 -2.29
N THR A 145 -16.63 13.81 -1.75
CA THR A 145 -17.83 14.30 -2.43
C THR A 145 -17.93 15.84 -2.42
N LEU A 146 -17.55 16.47 -1.32
CA LEU A 146 -17.65 17.93 -1.16
C LEU A 146 -16.67 18.70 -2.06
N PRO A 147 -15.40 18.27 -2.24
CA PRO A 147 -14.51 18.79 -3.27
C PRO A 147 -15.05 18.71 -4.70
N PHE A 148 -15.68 17.59 -5.06
CA PHE A 148 -16.17 17.31 -6.41
C PHE A 148 -17.37 18.19 -6.78
N ASN A 149 -18.29 18.43 -5.84
CA ASN A 149 -19.49 19.23 -6.12
C ASN A 149 -19.19 20.71 -6.42
N LYS A 150 -18.09 21.29 -5.91
CA LYS A 150 -17.70 22.67 -6.27
C LYS A 150 -17.15 22.81 -7.68
N ALA A 151 -16.53 21.76 -8.24
CA ALA A 151 -15.99 21.76 -9.60
C ALA A 151 -17.08 21.62 -10.68
N LYS A 152 -18.27 21.13 -10.32
CA LYS A 152 -19.39 20.86 -11.22
C LYS A 152 -20.35 22.06 -11.41
N LEU A 153 -20.08 23.20 -10.77
CA LEU A 153 -20.93 24.42 -10.82
C LEU A 153 -20.70 25.30 -12.05
N VAL A 154 -19.84 24.88 -12.99
CA VAL A 154 -19.74 25.48 -14.32
C VAL A 154 -20.60 24.63 -15.26
N THR A 155 -21.70 25.19 -15.76
CA THR A 155 -22.69 24.52 -16.63
C THR A 155 -22.02 23.70 -17.74
N PRO A 156 -22.10 22.36 -17.72
CA PRO A 156 -21.50 21.52 -18.75
C PRO A 156 -22.38 21.48 -20.01
N THR A 157 -21.76 21.44 -21.19
CA THR A 157 -22.46 21.23 -22.47
C THR A 157 -22.95 19.78 -22.59
N HIS A 158 -23.98 19.51 -23.42
CA HIS A 158 -24.57 18.16 -23.57
C HIS A 158 -23.55 17.07 -23.95
N GLU A 159 -22.52 17.40 -24.73
CA GLU A 159 -21.44 16.47 -25.08
C GLU A 159 -20.51 16.12 -23.88
N GLN A 160 -20.46 16.99 -22.87
CA GLN A 160 -19.72 16.76 -21.63
C GLN A 160 -20.52 15.93 -20.61
N LEU A 161 -21.84 15.80 -20.76
CA LEU A 161 -22.69 14.98 -19.89
C LEU A 161 -22.45 13.48 -20.13
N ASP A 162 -22.46 13.03 -21.39
CA ASP A 162 -22.23 11.61 -21.74
C ASP A 162 -20.81 11.13 -21.41
N LYS A 163 -19.80 11.98 -21.64
CA LYS A 163 -18.40 11.70 -21.24
C LYS A 163 -18.21 11.71 -19.71
N ASN A 164 -19.00 12.50 -18.96
CA ASN A 164 -18.93 12.53 -17.50
C ASN A 164 -19.57 11.30 -16.83
N GLU A 165 -20.66 10.75 -17.37
CA GLU A 165 -21.32 9.58 -16.78
C GLU A 165 -20.49 8.30 -16.90
N SER A 166 -19.91 8.04 -18.09
CA SER A 166 -18.97 6.92 -18.29
C SER A 166 -17.70 7.06 -17.43
N SER A 167 -17.24 8.29 -17.24
CA SER A 167 -16.11 8.61 -16.34
C SER A 167 -16.45 8.35 -14.87
N SER A 168 -17.68 8.66 -14.43
CA SER A 168 -18.12 8.55 -13.04
C SER A 168 -18.14 7.10 -12.52
N TRP A 169 -18.74 6.15 -13.26
CA TRP A 169 -18.75 4.74 -12.87
C TRP A 169 -17.35 4.11 -12.88
N THR A 170 -16.52 4.47 -13.86
CA THR A 170 -15.13 4.01 -13.95
C THR A 170 -14.32 4.43 -12.70
N ILE A 171 -14.51 5.66 -12.21
CA ILE A 171 -13.86 6.14 -10.98
C ILE A 171 -14.28 5.28 -9.78
N TRP A 172 -15.56 4.95 -9.63
CA TRP A 172 -16.03 4.08 -8.53
C TRP A 172 -15.45 2.67 -8.60
N LEU A 173 -15.26 2.10 -9.79
CA LEU A 173 -14.56 0.81 -9.94
C LEU A 173 -13.12 0.88 -9.43
N TRP A 174 -12.38 1.97 -9.72
CA TRP A 174 -11.05 2.19 -9.16
C TRP A 174 -11.08 2.34 -7.64
N ARG A 175 -12.10 2.98 -7.08
CA ARG A 175 -12.26 3.11 -5.62
C ARG A 175 -12.48 1.76 -4.96
N LEU A 176 -13.35 0.91 -5.54
CA LEU A 176 -13.58 -0.46 -5.09
C LEU A 176 -12.31 -1.31 -5.19
N PHE A 177 -11.54 -1.15 -6.27
CA PHE A 177 -10.22 -1.79 -6.41
C PHE A 177 -9.22 -1.32 -5.35
N GLY A 178 -9.29 -0.05 -4.93
CA GLY A 178 -8.53 0.46 -3.78
C GLY A 178 -8.88 -0.27 -2.49
N ILE A 179 -10.19 -0.44 -2.22
CA ILE A 179 -10.67 -1.17 -1.04
C ILE A 179 -10.21 -2.63 -1.08
N SER A 180 -10.34 -3.33 -2.21
CA SER A 180 -9.87 -4.72 -2.32
C SER A 180 -8.36 -4.84 -2.12
N GLY A 181 -7.58 -3.89 -2.62
CA GLY A 181 -6.15 -3.80 -2.33
C GLY A 181 -5.85 -3.64 -0.84
N GLY A 182 -6.65 -2.85 -0.13
CA GLY A 182 -6.61 -2.76 1.33
C GLY A 182 -6.80 -4.09 2.06
N ILE A 183 -7.76 -4.89 1.60
CA ILE A 183 -8.02 -6.24 2.14
C ILE A 183 -6.79 -7.13 1.91
N VAL A 184 -6.21 -7.09 0.71
CA VAL A 184 -5.00 -7.86 0.36
C VAL A 184 -3.84 -7.52 1.29
N ILE A 185 -3.59 -6.23 1.55
CA ILE A 185 -2.52 -5.78 2.47
C ILE A 185 -2.77 -6.28 3.90
N ALA A 186 -4.02 -6.19 4.37
CA ALA A 186 -4.38 -6.61 5.72
C ALA A 186 -4.18 -8.12 5.93
N VAL A 187 -4.42 -8.94 4.91
CA VAL A 187 -4.15 -10.38 4.93
C VAL A 187 -2.65 -10.68 4.82
N GLN A 188 -1.91 -9.89 4.03
CA GLN A 188 -0.47 -10.10 3.81
C GLN A 188 0.36 -9.93 5.09
N SER A 189 0.02 -8.95 5.95
CA SER A 189 0.84 -8.64 7.14
C SER A 189 0.92 -9.80 8.15
N PRO A 190 -0.19 -10.44 8.57
CA PRO A 190 -0.14 -11.65 9.39
C PRO A 190 0.58 -12.82 8.72
N ILE A 191 0.40 -13.02 7.41
CA ILE A 191 1.09 -14.07 6.63
C ILE A 191 2.61 -13.90 6.70
N ASN A 192 3.11 -12.68 6.48
CA ASN A 192 4.54 -12.39 6.55
C ASN A 192 5.09 -12.51 7.98
N THR A 193 4.26 -12.20 8.98
CA THR A 193 4.63 -12.38 10.39
C THR A 193 4.75 -13.86 10.74
N GLN A 194 3.81 -14.70 10.30
CA GLN A 194 3.91 -16.16 10.45
C GLN A 194 5.14 -16.71 9.74
N LEU A 195 5.39 -16.30 8.49
CA LEU A 195 6.58 -16.69 7.73
C LEU A 195 7.86 -16.35 8.50
N SER A 196 7.93 -15.18 9.13
CA SER A 196 9.07 -14.79 9.97
C SER A 196 9.23 -15.64 11.21
N HIS A 197 8.15 -16.14 11.81
CA HIS A 197 8.25 -17.04 12.95
C HIS A 197 8.83 -18.39 12.55
N TYR A 198 8.43 -18.94 11.39
CA TYR A 198 9.01 -20.19 10.89
C TYR A 198 10.48 -20.00 10.52
N LEU A 199 10.81 -18.93 9.79
CA LEU A 199 12.18 -18.66 9.33
C LEU A 199 13.14 -18.19 10.44
N GLY A 200 12.61 -17.74 11.58
CA GLY A 200 13.43 -17.16 12.66
C GLY A 200 14.06 -15.80 12.33
N SER A 201 13.75 -15.22 11.16
CA SER A 201 14.29 -13.93 10.73
C SER A 201 13.23 -13.05 10.02
N PRO A 202 13.01 -11.81 10.50
CA PRO A 202 12.17 -10.82 9.81
C PRO A 202 12.71 -10.40 8.45
N ILE A 203 14.04 -10.34 8.32
CA ILE A 203 14.70 -9.93 7.08
C ILE A 203 14.54 -11.04 6.04
N GLN A 204 14.71 -12.30 6.44
CA GLN A 204 14.56 -13.46 5.55
C GLN A 204 13.13 -13.63 5.08
N ALA A 205 12.13 -13.43 5.95
CA ALA A 205 10.72 -13.46 5.56
C ALA A 205 10.34 -12.33 4.59
N SER A 206 10.88 -11.13 4.82
CA SER A 206 10.68 -9.99 3.94
C SER A 206 11.35 -10.22 2.58
N PHE A 207 12.59 -10.73 2.58
CA PHE A 207 13.32 -11.10 1.36
C PHE A 207 12.56 -12.16 0.58
N THR A 208 12.12 -13.23 1.23
CA THR A 208 11.35 -14.33 0.62
C THR A 208 10.08 -13.79 -0.04
N SER A 209 9.35 -12.91 0.65
CA SER A 209 8.14 -12.27 0.10
C SER A 209 8.47 -11.42 -1.14
N PHE A 210 9.51 -10.58 -1.07
CA PHE A 210 9.94 -9.79 -2.21
C PHE A 210 10.44 -10.65 -3.38
N PHE A 211 11.18 -11.71 -3.09
CA PHE A 211 11.73 -12.61 -4.08
C PHE A 211 10.63 -13.39 -4.81
N ILE A 212 9.64 -13.92 -4.09
CA ILE A 212 8.46 -14.56 -4.69
C ILE A 212 7.68 -13.56 -5.55
N GLY A 213 7.43 -12.35 -5.04
CA GLY A 213 6.76 -11.30 -5.81
C GLY A 213 7.52 -10.92 -7.08
N MET A 214 8.85 -10.85 -7.01
CA MET A 214 9.73 -10.61 -8.14
C MET A 214 9.61 -11.73 -9.19
N ILE A 215 9.68 -13.00 -8.77
CA ILE A 215 9.52 -14.16 -9.68
C ILE A 215 8.14 -14.14 -10.35
N VAL A 216 7.06 -13.94 -9.59
CA VAL A 216 5.70 -13.86 -10.12
C VAL A 216 5.62 -12.76 -11.19
N LEU A 217 6.14 -11.57 -10.91
CA LEU A 217 6.10 -10.46 -11.86
C LEU A 217 6.96 -10.72 -13.10
N MET A 218 8.13 -11.36 -12.95
CA MET A 218 8.97 -11.74 -14.08
C MET A 218 8.34 -12.81 -14.96
N ILE A 219 7.53 -13.71 -14.39
CA ILE A 219 6.75 -14.70 -15.14
C ILE A 219 5.57 -14.03 -15.84
N VAL A 220 4.85 -13.13 -15.17
CA VAL A 220 3.64 -12.49 -15.72
C VAL A 220 3.99 -11.44 -16.78
N TYR A 221 5.10 -10.72 -16.64
CA TYR A 221 5.44 -9.58 -17.52
C TYR A 221 5.53 -9.93 -19.02
N PRO A 222 6.19 -11.03 -19.44
CA PRO A 222 6.27 -11.44 -20.85
C PRO A 222 4.91 -11.69 -21.52
N PHE A 223 3.85 -11.97 -20.75
CA PHE A 223 2.49 -12.16 -21.28
C PHE A 223 1.77 -10.83 -21.57
N THR A 224 2.45 -9.69 -21.39
CA THR A 224 1.95 -8.38 -21.82
C THR A 224 2.52 -8.02 -23.20
N ASP A 225 1.78 -7.27 -24.02
CA ASP A 225 2.24 -6.84 -25.37
C ASP A 225 3.46 -5.88 -25.39
N LYS A 226 4.17 -5.78 -24.26
CA LYS A 226 5.23 -4.79 -24.03
C LYS A 226 6.60 -5.44 -24.03
N LYS A 227 7.49 -4.92 -24.87
CA LYS A 227 8.89 -5.39 -24.95
C LYS A 227 9.67 -5.06 -23.68
N LEU A 228 10.57 -5.96 -23.26
CA LEU A 228 11.50 -5.74 -22.14
C LEU A 228 12.48 -4.59 -22.39
N THR A 229 12.63 -4.17 -23.66
CA THR A 229 13.50 -3.06 -24.07
C THR A 229 13.16 -1.74 -23.40
N ALA A 230 11.96 -1.58 -22.84
CA ALA A 230 11.60 -0.38 -22.08
C ALA A 230 12.50 -0.13 -20.85
N ILE A 231 13.18 -1.17 -20.32
CA ILE A 231 14.16 -1.00 -19.22
C ILE A 231 15.31 -0.07 -19.61
N THR A 232 15.71 -0.03 -20.89
CA THR A 232 16.83 0.83 -21.33
C THR A 232 16.55 2.31 -21.10
N ARG A 233 15.26 2.70 -21.04
CA ARG A 233 14.81 4.08 -20.74
C ARG A 233 15.19 4.57 -19.36
N LEU A 234 15.54 3.66 -18.44
CA LEU A 234 16.04 4.00 -17.10
C LEU A 234 17.49 4.49 -17.11
N TYR A 235 18.24 4.17 -18.16
CA TYR A 235 19.64 4.58 -18.34
C TYR A 235 19.78 5.82 -19.21
N GLU A 236 18.67 6.41 -19.65
CA GLU A 236 18.70 7.69 -20.36
C GLU A 236 19.35 8.78 -19.47
N PRO A 237 20.04 9.77 -20.07
CA PRO A 237 20.61 10.88 -19.34
C PRO A 237 19.53 11.63 -18.52
N ASN A 238 19.93 12.22 -17.39
CA ASN A 238 19.08 13.04 -16.51
C ASN A 238 17.94 12.29 -15.79
N ARG A 239 18.01 10.96 -15.69
CA ARG A 239 17.07 10.21 -14.84
C ARG A 239 17.37 10.49 -13.35
N PRO A 240 16.35 10.83 -12.55
CA PRO A 240 16.58 11.09 -11.14
C PRO A 240 16.91 9.80 -10.40
N TRP A 241 17.95 9.81 -9.56
CA TRP A 241 18.39 8.64 -8.79
C TRP A 241 17.31 8.09 -7.84
N TRP A 242 16.40 8.94 -7.36
CA TRP A 242 15.37 8.54 -6.40
C TRP A 242 14.33 7.57 -6.99
N ILE A 243 14.29 7.36 -8.32
CA ILE A 243 13.34 6.41 -8.95
C ILE A 243 13.55 4.97 -8.49
N TRP A 244 14.75 4.64 -8.02
CA TRP A 244 15.10 3.31 -7.52
C TRP A 244 14.68 3.10 -6.06
N MET A 245 14.34 4.17 -5.33
CA MET A 245 14.05 4.08 -3.90
C MET A 245 12.71 3.40 -3.57
N GLY A 246 11.80 3.28 -4.53
CA GLY A 246 10.49 2.66 -4.30
C GLY A 246 10.60 1.21 -3.81
N GLY A 247 11.54 0.44 -4.37
CA GLY A 247 11.82 -0.93 -3.92
C GLY A 247 12.35 -1.00 -2.50
N VAL A 248 13.30 -0.12 -2.16
CA VAL A 248 13.88 -0.02 -0.81
C VAL A 248 12.82 0.35 0.22
N LEU A 249 11.99 1.36 -0.06
CA LEU A 249 10.90 1.77 0.84
C LEU A 249 9.89 0.64 1.07
N GLY A 250 9.55 -0.11 0.02
CA GLY A 250 8.68 -1.28 0.15
C GLY A 250 9.29 -2.41 0.97
N GLY A 251 10.59 -2.71 0.76
CA GLY A 251 11.32 -3.70 1.54
C GLY A 251 11.39 -3.33 3.01
N CYS A 252 11.74 -2.07 3.31
CA CYS A 252 11.72 -1.52 4.66
C CYS A 252 10.33 -1.59 5.30
N PHE A 253 9.27 -1.29 4.54
CA PHE A 253 7.90 -1.38 5.04
C PHE A 253 7.56 -2.80 5.49
N VAL A 254 7.80 -3.81 4.64
CA VAL A 254 7.51 -5.20 4.99
C VAL A 254 8.37 -5.67 6.17
N MET A 255 9.67 -5.37 6.15
CA MET A 255 10.59 -5.74 7.24
C MET A 255 10.19 -5.12 8.58
N LEU A 256 9.98 -3.80 8.61
CA LEU A 256 9.56 -3.11 9.82
C LEU A 256 8.16 -3.56 10.27
N SER A 257 7.28 -3.98 9.34
CA SER A 257 5.97 -4.52 9.71
C SER A 257 6.11 -5.80 10.51
N VAL A 258 6.95 -6.72 10.05
CA VAL A 258 7.22 -7.98 10.72
C VAL A 258 7.90 -7.75 12.08
N ILE A 259 8.81 -6.79 12.16
CA ILE A 259 9.50 -6.46 13.42
C ILE A 259 8.54 -5.81 14.43
N LEU A 260 7.71 -4.87 14.01
CA LEU A 260 6.90 -4.06 14.93
C LEU A 260 5.59 -4.74 15.32
N VAL A 261 5.00 -5.59 14.47
CA VAL A 261 3.73 -6.28 14.77
C VAL A 261 3.77 -7.04 16.10
N PRO A 262 4.80 -7.83 16.44
CA PRO A 262 4.86 -8.50 17.76
C PRO A 262 4.98 -7.54 18.95
N TRP A 263 5.48 -6.32 18.75
CA TRP A 263 5.80 -5.38 19.83
C TRP A 263 4.65 -4.43 20.15
N ILE A 264 4.00 -3.89 19.13
CA ILE A 264 2.91 -2.92 19.27
C ILE A 264 1.56 -3.47 18.80
N GLY A 265 1.54 -4.67 18.21
CA GLY A 265 0.35 -5.27 17.63
C GLY A 265 -0.01 -4.70 16.25
N VAL A 266 -0.65 -5.53 15.42
CA VAL A 266 -1.17 -5.15 14.08
C VAL A 266 -2.07 -3.93 14.15
N SER A 267 -2.92 -3.88 15.18
CA SER A 267 -3.89 -2.80 15.41
C SER A 267 -3.22 -1.43 15.53
N GLN A 268 -2.24 -1.29 16.43
CA GLN A 268 -1.55 -0.02 16.66
C GLN A 268 -0.65 0.35 15.49
N MET A 269 0.04 -0.64 14.91
CA MET A 269 0.86 -0.46 13.74
C MET A 269 0.05 0.14 12.57
N LEU A 270 -1.15 -0.39 12.33
CA LEU A 270 -2.06 0.13 11.32
C LEU A 270 -2.34 1.61 11.57
N VAL A 271 -2.79 2.03 12.77
CA VAL A 271 -3.06 3.45 13.06
C VAL A 271 -1.86 4.36 12.73
N LEU A 272 -0.66 3.96 13.14
CA LEU A 272 0.56 4.74 12.90
C LEU A 272 0.89 4.84 11.42
N VAL A 273 0.79 3.73 10.70
CA VAL A 273 0.99 3.69 9.25
C VAL A 273 -0.07 4.54 8.54
N LEU A 274 -1.32 4.51 8.98
CA LEU A 274 -2.39 5.34 8.41
C LEU A 274 -2.11 6.83 8.56
N LEU A 275 -1.71 7.25 9.77
CA LEU A 275 -1.32 8.63 10.04
C LEU A 275 -0.16 9.07 9.14
N GLY A 276 0.86 8.22 9.01
CA GLY A 276 1.98 8.47 8.12
C GLY A 276 1.59 8.53 6.64
N GLN A 277 0.74 7.61 6.19
CA GLN A 277 0.29 7.55 4.79
C GLN A 277 -0.49 8.80 4.41
N LEU A 278 -1.44 9.22 5.25
CA LEU A 278 -2.25 10.42 5.02
C LEU A 278 -1.36 11.67 5.02
N SER A 279 -0.45 11.78 5.99
CA SER A 279 0.51 12.89 6.07
C SER A 279 1.40 12.96 4.83
N GLY A 280 1.98 11.81 4.43
CA GLY A 280 2.82 11.71 3.23
C GLY A 280 2.07 12.05 1.95
N SER A 281 0.83 11.56 1.81
CA SER A 281 -0.02 11.85 0.64
C SER A 281 -0.41 13.32 0.54
N LEU A 282 -0.70 13.97 1.67
CA LEU A 282 -0.96 15.41 1.71
C LEU A 282 0.29 16.23 1.36
N CYS A 283 1.46 15.85 1.86
CA CYS A 283 2.73 16.49 1.48
C CYS A 283 2.99 16.37 -0.03
N VAL A 284 2.75 15.20 -0.61
CA VAL A 284 2.89 14.97 -2.06
C VAL A 284 1.95 15.89 -2.84
N ASP A 285 0.66 15.90 -2.50
CA ASP A 285 -0.34 16.67 -3.25
C ASP A 285 -0.15 18.20 -3.07
N THR A 286 0.32 18.69 -1.92
CA THR A 286 0.50 20.15 -1.68
C THR A 286 1.84 20.69 -2.14
N LEU A 287 2.93 20.00 -1.80
CA LEU A 287 4.29 20.45 -2.08
C LEU A 287 4.71 20.08 -3.50
N GLY A 288 4.01 19.16 -4.15
CA GLY A 288 4.33 18.68 -5.49
C GLY A 288 5.59 17.82 -5.52
N TRP A 289 5.85 17.06 -4.44
CA TRP A 289 7.01 16.18 -4.36
C TRP A 289 7.08 15.24 -5.56
N PHE A 290 8.30 14.97 -6.02
CA PHE A 290 8.57 14.16 -7.21
C PHE A 290 7.86 14.67 -8.47
N GLY A 291 7.67 15.99 -8.57
CA GLY A 291 7.07 16.68 -9.72
C GLY A 291 5.56 16.48 -9.87
N VAL A 292 4.87 15.98 -8.83
CA VAL A 292 3.41 15.80 -8.84
C VAL A 292 2.73 17.19 -8.97
N PRO A 293 1.70 17.35 -9.83
CA PRO A 293 0.99 18.61 -9.93
C PRO A 293 0.40 19.01 -8.58
N LYS A 294 0.71 20.23 -8.13
CA LYS A 294 0.21 20.75 -6.84
C LYS A 294 -1.31 20.86 -6.86
N LYS A 295 -1.96 20.32 -5.84
CA LYS A 295 -3.39 20.42 -5.60
C LYS A 295 -3.64 21.28 -4.36
N LYS A 296 -4.65 22.13 -4.43
CA LYS A 296 -5.12 22.88 -3.25
C LYS A 296 -5.90 21.92 -2.36
N ILE A 297 -5.50 21.82 -1.09
CA ILE A 297 -6.30 21.11 -0.10
C ILE A 297 -7.55 21.95 0.20
N LEU A 298 -8.71 21.32 0.13
CA LEU A 298 -9.97 21.94 0.51
C LEU A 298 -10.32 21.62 1.96
N MET A 299 -10.97 22.54 2.67
CA MET A 299 -11.37 22.31 4.07
C MET A 299 -12.19 21.03 4.30
N PRO A 300 -13.17 20.67 3.44
CA PRO A 300 -13.86 19.38 3.58
C PRO A 300 -12.93 18.17 3.51
N GLN A 301 -11.85 18.25 2.73
CA GLN A 301 -10.86 17.18 2.65
C GLN A 301 -10.12 16.99 3.98
N LEU A 302 -9.71 18.08 4.63
CA LEU A 302 -9.09 18.02 5.95
C LEU A 302 -10.05 17.50 7.01
N ILE A 303 -11.29 17.98 7.03
CA ILE A 303 -12.32 17.53 7.97
C ILE A 303 -12.55 16.02 7.80
N GLY A 304 -12.71 15.56 6.56
CA GLY A 304 -12.92 14.14 6.28
C GLY A 304 -11.73 13.25 6.68
N ILE A 305 -10.50 13.72 6.44
CA ILE A 305 -9.28 13.03 6.91
C ILE A 305 -9.23 12.97 8.44
N MET A 306 -9.57 14.06 9.13
CA MET A 306 -9.61 14.09 10.59
C MET A 306 -10.67 13.13 11.14
N MET A 307 -11.86 13.10 10.56
CA MET A 307 -12.90 12.13 10.91
C MET A 307 -12.42 10.69 10.72
N LEU A 308 -11.76 10.40 9.59
CA LEU A 308 -11.17 9.08 9.33
C LEU A 308 -10.16 8.70 10.42
N VAL A 309 -9.23 9.58 10.75
CA VAL A 309 -8.23 9.34 11.79
C VAL A 309 -8.87 9.10 13.16
N VAL A 310 -9.84 9.92 13.56
CA VAL A 310 -10.55 9.74 14.83
C VAL A 310 -11.31 8.41 14.83
N GLY A 311 -11.98 8.06 13.74
CA GLY A 311 -12.71 6.79 13.61
C GLY A 311 -11.78 5.58 13.74
N VAL A 312 -10.63 5.61 13.07
CA VAL A 312 -9.58 4.60 13.20
C VAL A 312 -9.12 4.46 14.65
N VAL A 313 -8.85 5.58 15.32
CA VAL A 313 -8.38 5.59 16.71
C VAL A 313 -9.44 4.97 17.63
N ILE A 314 -10.72 5.32 17.46
CA ILE A 314 -11.83 4.71 18.22
C ILE A 314 -11.88 3.20 17.97
N ILE A 315 -11.81 2.72 16.74
CA ILE A 315 -11.86 1.27 16.43
C ILE A 315 -10.74 0.50 17.14
N ARG A 316 -9.58 1.14 17.38
CA ARG A 316 -8.37 0.47 17.88
C ARG A 316 -8.12 0.64 19.37
N LEU A 317 -8.73 1.64 20.02
CA LEU A 317 -8.63 1.84 21.47
C LEU A 317 -9.63 0.98 22.27
N ILE A 318 -10.53 0.24 21.60
CA ILE A 318 -11.54 -0.65 22.19
C ILE A 318 -11.40 -2.07 21.61
#